data_AF-A0A3N2PTP3-F1
#
_entry.id   AF-A0A3N2PTP3-F1
#
_cell.length_a   1.000
_cell.length_b   1.000
_cell.length_c   1.000
_cell.angle_alpha   90.00
_cell.angle_beta   90.00
_cell.angle_gamma   90.00
#
_symmetry.space_group_name_H-M   'P 1'
#
loop_
_entity.id
_entity.type
_entity.pdbx_description
1 polymer ?
#
loop_
_entity_poly.entity_id
_entity_poly.type
_entity_poly.pdbx_seq_one_letter_code
_entity_poly.pdbx_strand_id
1 'polypeptide(L)'
;MSTTTFPPPAPPSPPPPPPTKDHPLVPPSPPTIWIADNWPSIIGCTVLAHVGHYRYLTTRRKPSPNPIQNARFWAIAGGGWMVAYLSVITAVAVSRAKVNHYRDPETRGLYSS
;
A
#
# COMPACT_ATOMS: atom_id res chain seq x y z
N MET A 1 -55.64 -7.83 -34.72
CA MET A 1 -54.18 -7.74 -34.89
C MET A 1 -53.72 -6.52 -34.11
N SER A 2 -53.05 -6.71 -32.98
CA SER A 2 -52.61 -5.60 -32.10
C SER A 2 -51.13 -5.35 -32.33
N THR A 3 -50.78 -4.14 -32.76
CA THR A 3 -49.40 -3.70 -33.00
C THR A 3 -48.79 -3.28 -31.67
N THR A 4 -47.83 -4.06 -31.16
CA THR A 4 -47.01 -3.67 -30.00
C THR A 4 -45.92 -2.70 -30.46
N THR A 5 -46.03 -1.43 -30.09
CA THR A 5 -44.97 -0.44 -30.27
C THR A 5 -44.01 -0.53 -29.07
N PHE A 6 -42.77 -0.94 -29.31
CA PHE A 6 -41.71 -0.85 -28.31
C PHE A 6 -41.21 0.60 -28.20
N PRO A 7 -40.93 1.12 -26.98
CA PRO A 7 -40.31 2.42 -26.85
C PRO A 7 -38.87 2.39 -27.41
N PRO A 8 -38.38 3.52 -27.96
CA PRO A 8 -37.02 3.61 -28.48
C PRO A 8 -35.98 3.40 -27.35
N PRO A 9 -34.80 2.85 -27.67
CA PRO A 9 -33.72 2.67 -26.70
C PRO A 9 -33.32 4.03 -26.10
N ALA A 10 -33.10 4.05 -24.78
CA ALA A 10 -32.63 5.24 -24.10
C ALA A 10 -31.29 5.70 -24.70
N PRO A 11 -31.08 7.02 -24.84
CA PRO A 11 -29.79 7.53 -25.29
C PRO A 11 -28.68 7.06 -24.35
N PRO A 12 -27.47 6.76 -24.88
CA PRO A 12 -26.34 6.38 -24.04
C PRO A 12 -26.06 7.50 -23.04
N SER A 13 -25.84 7.13 -21.78
CA SER A 13 -25.45 8.08 -20.74
C SER A 13 -24.24 8.89 -21.21
N PRO A 14 -24.24 10.22 -21.02
CA PRO A 14 -23.08 11.03 -21.35
C PRO A 14 -21.87 10.51 -20.54
N PRO A 15 -20.65 10.57 -21.12
CA PRO A 15 -19.45 10.21 -20.39
C PRO A 15 -19.34 11.06 -19.12
N PRO A 16 -18.81 10.51 -18.02
CA PRO A 16 -18.60 11.29 -16.81
C PRO A 16 -17.77 12.55 -17.14
N PRO A 17 -18.12 13.71 -16.56
CA PRO A 17 -17.37 14.93 -16.80
C PRO A 17 -15.90 14.73 -16.43
N PRO A 18 -14.95 15.29 -17.20
CA PRO A 18 -13.55 15.24 -16.84
C PRO A 18 -13.37 15.88 -15.46
N PRO A 19 -12.53 15.30 -14.58
CA PRO A 19 -12.30 15.83 -13.24
C PRO A 19 -11.91 17.32 -13.31
N THR A 20 -12.69 18.16 -12.65
CA THR A 20 -12.50 19.62 -12.65
C THR A 20 -11.15 19.97 -12.03
N LYS A 21 -10.33 20.74 -12.77
CA LYS A 21 -8.99 21.22 -12.38
C LYS A 21 -9.01 22.36 -11.34
N ASP A 22 -10.04 22.45 -10.51
CA ASP A 22 -10.18 23.61 -9.61
C ASP A 22 -9.08 23.66 -8.54
N HIS A 23 -8.46 22.50 -8.24
CA HIS A 23 -7.27 22.39 -7.41
C HIS A 23 -6.32 21.31 -7.95
N PRO A 24 -5.16 21.68 -8.53
CA PRO A 24 -4.15 20.72 -8.93
C PRO A 24 -3.74 19.82 -7.74
N LEU A 25 -3.68 18.51 -7.97
CA LEU A 25 -3.17 17.57 -6.98
C LEU A 25 -1.69 17.86 -6.70
N VAL A 26 -1.28 17.67 -5.44
CA VAL A 26 0.12 17.84 -5.05
C VAL A 26 0.95 16.67 -5.58
N PRO A 27 2.05 16.91 -6.32
CA PRO A 27 2.90 15.83 -6.81
C PRO A 27 3.54 15.04 -5.66
N PRO A 28 3.84 13.74 -5.86
CA PRO A 28 4.47 12.92 -4.84
C PRO A 28 5.83 13.49 -4.43
N SER A 29 6.11 13.50 -3.13
CA SER A 29 7.38 13.98 -2.58
C SER A 29 8.56 13.08 -2.99
N PRO A 30 9.81 13.59 -3.01
CA PRO A 30 10.99 12.78 -3.37
C PRO A 30 11.13 11.47 -2.56
N PRO A 31 10.86 11.43 -1.24
CA PRO A 31 10.86 10.17 -0.48
C PRO A 31 9.80 9.18 -0.96
N THR A 32 8.61 9.66 -1.35
CA THR A 32 7.53 8.82 -1.88
C THR A 32 7.95 8.17 -3.20
N ILE A 33 8.59 8.95 -4.08
CA ILE A 33 9.14 8.45 -5.34
C ILE A 33 10.23 7.40 -5.07
N TRP A 34 11.16 7.70 -4.16
CA TRP A 34 12.24 6.78 -3.80
C TRP A 34 11.70 5.44 -3.24
N ILE A 35 10.70 5.48 -2.35
CA ILE A 35 10.07 4.26 -1.81
C ILE A 35 9.41 3.47 -2.94
N ALA A 36 8.68 4.14 -3.84
CA ALA A 36 8.01 3.49 -4.95
C ALA A 36 8.98 2.84 -5.95
N ASP A 37 10.17 3.41 -6.13
CA ASP A 37 11.19 2.88 -7.05
C ASP A 37 12.05 1.77 -6.41
N ASN A 38 12.26 1.82 -5.09
CA ASN A 38 13.12 0.88 -4.35
C ASN A 38 12.35 -0.15 -3.52
N TRP A 39 11.03 -0.27 -3.74
CA TRP A 39 10.17 -1.15 -2.95
C TRP A 39 10.65 -2.61 -2.84
N PRO A 40 11.21 -3.27 -3.88
CA PRO A 40 11.64 -4.66 -3.75
C PRO A 40 12.75 -4.80 -2.71
N SER A 41 13.69 -3.85 -2.72
CA SER A 41 14.80 -3.80 -1.76
C SER A 41 14.30 -3.52 -0.34
N ILE A 42 13.31 -2.63 -0.17
CA ILE A 42 12.71 -2.36 1.15
C ILE A 42 12.08 -3.64 1.73
N ILE A 43 11.33 -4.38 0.92
CA ILE A 43 10.72 -5.66 1.35
C ILE A 43 11.81 -6.68 1.65
N GLY A 44 12.80 -6.84 0.77
CA GLY A 44 13.92 -7.76 0.96
C GLY A 44 14.71 -7.48 2.25
N CYS A 45 15.09 -6.22 2.49
CA CYS A 45 15.76 -5.80 3.71
C CYS A 45 14.91 -6.06 4.97
N THR A 46 13.60 -5.84 4.90
CA THR A 46 12.69 -6.10 6.02
C THR A 46 12.66 -7.58 6.38
N VAL A 47 12.61 -8.47 5.38
CA VAL A 47 12.67 -9.93 5.59
C VAL A 47 14.02 -10.34 6.20
N LEU A 48 15.14 -9.84 5.66
CA LEU A 48 16.47 -10.14 6.20
C LEU A 48 16.63 -9.63 7.64
N ALA A 49 16.12 -8.43 7.94
CA ALA A 49 16.12 -7.88 9.30
C ALA A 49 15.31 -8.76 10.27
N HIS A 50 14.15 -9.27 9.85
CA HIS A 50 13.35 -10.17 10.68
C HIS A 50 14.08 -11.49 10.96
N VAL A 51 14.67 -12.11 9.94
CA VAL A 51 15.47 -13.33 10.12
C VAL A 51 16.65 -13.08 11.05
N GLY A 52 17.39 -11.99 10.84
CA GLY A 52 18.52 -11.59 11.68
C GLY A 52 18.10 -11.34 13.12
N HIS A 53 16.97 -10.67 13.34
CA HIS A 53 16.40 -10.43 14.66
C HIS A 53 16.03 -11.74 15.36
N TYR A 54 15.35 -12.67 14.66
CA TYR A 54 14.98 -13.95 15.24
C TYR A 54 16.22 -14.76 15.64
N ARG A 55 17.23 -14.81 14.75
CA ARG A 55 18.53 -15.43 15.02
C ARG A 55 19.22 -14.80 16.25
N TYR A 56 19.22 -13.48 16.34
CA TYR A 56 19.77 -12.77 17.48
C TYR A 56 19.06 -13.15 18.79
N LEU A 57 17.72 -13.13 18.79
CA LEU A 57 16.94 -13.52 19.97
C LEU A 57 17.19 -14.97 20.38
N THR A 58 17.21 -15.91 19.43
CA THR A 58 17.45 -17.33 19.76
C THR A 58 18.84 -17.59 20.32
N THR A 59 19.85 -16.83 19.88
CA THR A 59 21.24 -17.03 20.33
C THR A 59 21.55 -16.31 21.64
N ARG A 60 20.97 -15.13 21.86
CA ARG A 60 21.30 -14.28 23.02
C ARG A 60 20.34 -14.44 24.18
N ARG A 61 19.12 -14.90 23.94
CA ARG A 61 18.10 -15.02 24.98
C ARG A 61 18.30 -16.30 25.78
N LYS A 62 18.45 -16.16 27.10
CA LYS A 62 18.25 -17.26 28.03
C LYS A 62 16.75 -17.45 28.26
N PRO A 63 16.17 -18.64 28.01
CA PRO A 63 14.77 -18.90 28.29
C PRO A 63 14.46 -18.70 29.77
N SER A 64 13.32 -18.09 30.09
CA SER A 64 12.80 -18.08 31.46
C SER A 64 12.37 -19.51 31.83
N PRO A 65 12.58 -19.98 33.07
CA PRO A 65 12.00 -21.23 33.53
C PRO A 65 10.46 -21.19 33.56
N ASN A 66 9.86 -19.99 33.55
CA ASN A 66 8.42 -19.84 33.47
C ASN A 66 7.93 -19.90 32.00
N PRO A 67 7.13 -20.92 31.62
CA PRO A 67 6.67 -21.09 30.24
C PRO A 67 5.75 -19.95 29.78
N ILE A 68 4.94 -19.38 30.67
CA ILE A 68 4.03 -18.26 30.37
C ILE A 68 4.83 -17.01 30.02
N GLN A 69 5.92 -16.73 30.74
CA GLN A 69 6.79 -15.59 30.43
C GLN A 69 7.47 -15.74 29.07
N ASN A 70 7.87 -16.96 28.70
CA ASN A 70 8.42 -17.24 27.38
C ASN A 70 7.40 -17.05 26.26
N ALA A 71 6.17 -17.55 26.45
CA ALA A 71 5.09 -17.37 25.50
C ALA A 71 4.74 -15.89 25.31
N ARG A 72 4.60 -15.13 26.41
CA ARG A 72 4.33 -13.68 26.36
C ARG A 72 5.43 -12.91 25.61
N PHE A 73 6.69 -13.24 25.85
CA PHE A 73 7.79 -12.62 25.13
C PHE A 73 7.67 -12.85 23.61
N TRP A 74 7.46 -14.10 23.20
CA TRP A 74 7.36 -14.43 21.77
C TRP A 74 6.11 -13.84 21.12
N ALA A 75 5.00 -13.74 21.86
CA ALA A 75 3.80 -13.06 21.42
C ALA A 75 4.06 -11.56 21.18
N ILE A 76 4.76 -10.88 22.09
CA ILE A 76 5.11 -9.46 21.93
C ILE A 76 6.10 -9.27 20.78
N ALA A 77 7.15 -10.09 20.71
CA ALA A 77 8.14 -10.03 19.63
C ALA A 77 7.49 -10.27 18.26
N GLY A 78 6.67 -11.31 18.13
CA GLY A 78 5.93 -11.61 16.92
C GLY A 78 4.90 -10.52 16.57
N GLY A 79 4.16 -10.01 17.56
CA GLY A 79 3.22 -8.91 17.38
C GLY A 79 3.90 -7.63 16.90
N GLY A 80 5.05 -7.27 17.46
CA GLY A 80 5.85 -6.14 17.01
C GLY A 80 6.29 -6.26 15.55
N TRP A 81 6.73 -7.46 15.15
CA TRP A 81 7.07 -7.73 13.74
C TRP A 81 5.86 -7.66 12.81
N MET A 82 4.69 -8.13 13.23
CA MET A 82 3.46 -7.99 12.45
C MET A 82 3.12 -6.52 12.18
N VAL A 83 3.17 -5.67 13.21
CA VAL A 83 2.93 -4.22 13.06
C VAL A 83 3.96 -3.58 12.13
N ALA A 84 5.23 -3.98 12.24
CA ALA A 84 6.29 -3.49 11.35
C ALA A 84 6.02 -3.87 9.89
N TYR A 85 5.65 -5.13 9.61
CA TYR A 85 5.31 -5.56 8.25
C TYR A 85 4.12 -4.81 7.67
N LEU A 86 3.04 -4.66 8.44
CA LEU A 86 1.87 -3.92 7.98
C LEU A 86 2.22 -2.47 7.65
N SER A 87 3.05 -1.84 8.50
CA SER A 87 3.53 -0.47 8.26
C SER A 87 4.35 -0.37 6.97
N VAL A 88 5.28 -1.29 6.75
CA VAL A 88 6.14 -1.31 5.55
C VAL A 88 5.32 -1.55 4.28
N ILE A 89 4.44 -2.56 4.29
CA ILE A 89 3.59 -2.89 3.14
C ILE A 89 2.67 -1.71 2.81
N THR A 90 2.07 -1.09 3.84
CA THR A 90 1.20 0.08 3.66
C THR A 90 1.96 1.25 3.06
N ALA A 91 3.15 1.57 3.58
CA ALA A 91 3.97 2.67 3.07
C ALA A 91 4.36 2.43 1.60
N VAL A 92 4.76 1.21 1.25
CA VAL A 92 5.06 0.81 -0.14
C VAL A 92 3.82 0.93 -1.03
N ALA A 93 2.67 0.39 -0.59
CA ALA A 93 1.45 0.40 -1.37
C ALA A 93 0.97 1.83 -1.66
N VAL A 94 0.92 2.69 -0.65
CA VAL A 94 0.54 4.10 -0.79
C VAL A 94 1.53 4.84 -1.70
N SER A 95 2.83 4.61 -1.54
CA SER A 95 3.84 5.28 -2.35
C SER A 95 3.74 4.87 -3.82
N ARG A 96 3.58 3.56 -4.08
CA ARG A 96 3.38 3.05 -5.44
C ARG A 96 2.09 3.57 -6.06
N ALA A 97 0.98 3.61 -5.32
CA ALA A 97 -0.28 4.14 -5.81
C ALA A 97 -0.15 5.62 -6.22
N LYS A 98 0.43 6.46 -5.36
CA LYS A 98 0.65 7.88 -5.63
C LYS A 98 1.56 8.11 -6.84
N VAL A 99 2.66 7.35 -6.93
CA VAL A 99 3.63 7.51 -8.01
C VAL A 99 3.10 6.98 -9.33
N ASN A 100 2.36 5.87 -9.32
CA ASN A 100 1.70 5.35 -10.51
C ASN A 100 0.67 6.36 -11.04
N HIS A 101 -0.20 6.89 -10.18
CA HIS A 101 -1.18 7.91 -10.56
C HIS A 101 -0.52 9.21 -11.06
N TYR A 102 0.65 9.59 -10.54
CA TYR A 102 1.40 10.73 -11.04
C TYR A 102 2.09 10.47 -12.38
N ARG A 103 2.58 9.24 -12.61
CA ARG A 103 3.29 8.84 -13.83
C ARG A 103 2.36 8.48 -14.99
N ASP A 104 1.11 8.13 -14.70
CA ASP A 104 0.11 7.75 -15.69
C ASP A 104 -0.27 8.94 -16.59
N PRO A 105 -0.16 8.82 -17.93
CA PRO A 105 -0.47 9.90 -18.86
C PRO A 105 -1.93 10.39 -18.77
N GLU A 106 -2.89 9.56 -18.38
CA GLU A 106 -4.30 9.95 -18.30
C GLU A 106 -4.60 10.82 -17.09
N THR A 107 -3.88 10.60 -15.98
CA THR A 107 -4.11 11.30 -14.69
C THR A 107 -3.04 12.35 -14.36
N ARG A 108 -1.91 12.34 -15.07
CA ARG A 108 -0.82 13.31 -14.87
C ARG A 108 -1.26 14.76 -15.06
N GLY A 109 -2.23 15.00 -15.95
CA GLY A 109 -2.81 16.33 -16.18
C GLY A 109 -3.53 16.94 -14.98
N LEU A 110 -3.77 16.17 -13.92
CA LEU A 110 -4.37 16.61 -12.65
C LEU A 110 -3.35 17.27 -11.70
N TYR A 111 -2.06 17.11 -11.97
CA TYR A 111 -0.96 17.65 -11.15
C TYR A 111 -0.32 18.91 -11.73
N SER A 112 -0.65 19.26 -12.97
CA SER A 112 -0.12 20.41 -13.69
C SER A 112 -1.22 21.47 -13.80
N SER A 113 -1.01 22.64 -13.18
CA SER A 113 -1.77 23.87 -13.45
C SER A 113 -1.49 24.38 -14.86
#